data_AF-A0A936K4S6-F1
#
_entry.id   AF-A0A936K4S6-F1
#
_cell.length_a   1.000
_cell.length_b   1.000
_cell.length_c   1.000
_cell.angle_alpha   90.00
_cell.angle_beta   90.00
_cell.angle_gamma   90.00
#
_symmetry.space_group_name_H-M   'P 1'
#
loop_
_entity.id
_entity.type
_entity.pdbx_description
1 polymer ?
#
loop_
_entity_poly.entity_id
_entity_poly.type
_entity_poly.pdbx_seq_one_letter_code
_entity_poly.pdbx_strand_id
1 'polypeptide(L)'
;MSLLRPDLSDLPAYQRPPEPPTGVRLHMNEPAQDWPEAPRNALLARLRAMPFHQYPERQAELTERLRRRLGAPEGGLLLGPSSGALLDLVAMAGLSAGERVAIPDPGFSLYPLLVRRHGGRVKLVPQGTGLPLEPWFGALDCRQLWLTLPNNPTGAWLPPEAVEPLLAAAAARPEPPLVVLDEAYAEFAPATHRLAVDRYPNLVLLRTFSKALASAAWRIGYLVGDPALIARLATLQLPYSLPTASLEALDVALDFAADFEAAVRVIPDRRDRLAAALPSHRAAPSAGNFLHLSPDPSDVLEAAGLKVRRLPGANATRITLGTEEATARVASVLGAELPAPAPRPRRRLLVLDIDGVLIDADRSFMEAVARALAELRPALPWSDETYMAFKRLGGFNNDFRLAAGALALAETFGDEDLQPRVQDAMGQGFPELEARFQALEPTAQAVVQKHYADTIRMERPLVSLPELQATGWDLAILTGRPPEELGLAWRVLGFQLPAICDAAPHLRKPEPAGLLQLADAFRAEEIVFVGDTVDDARCLRAAAARRPELAWRFVGVGPDRGRFCEAGDGQSTTLLDFLPMLNQEPS
;
A
#
# COMPACT_ATOMS: atom_id res chain seq x y z
N MET A 1 4.52 53.41 10.99
CA MET A 1 3.44 52.43 11.19
C MET A 1 3.82 51.17 10.43
N SER A 2 3.98 50.02 11.09
CA SER A 2 4.17 48.75 10.38
C SER A 2 2.80 48.24 9.95
N LEU A 3 2.57 48.13 8.64
CA LEU A 3 1.35 47.52 8.08
C LEU A 3 1.37 45.98 8.17
N LEU A 4 2.51 45.40 8.56
CA LEU A 4 2.73 43.96 8.67
C LEU A 4 2.98 43.55 10.12
N ARG A 5 2.73 42.28 10.44
CA ARG A 5 3.04 41.74 11.78
C ARG A 5 4.56 41.84 12.04
N PRO A 6 4.99 42.27 13.24
CA PRO A 6 6.42 42.46 13.53
C PRO A 6 7.27 41.20 13.41
N ASP A 7 6.71 40.02 13.68
CA ASP A 7 7.40 38.71 13.57
C ASP A 7 7.78 38.33 12.13
N LEU A 8 7.25 39.04 11.13
CA LEU A 8 7.54 38.79 9.72
C LEU A 8 8.75 39.58 9.19
N SER A 9 9.26 40.58 9.91
CA SER A 9 10.38 41.41 9.43
C SER A 9 11.67 40.60 9.25
N ASP A 10 11.85 39.58 10.07
CA ASP A 10 13.06 38.75 10.12
C ASP A 10 12.87 37.39 9.44
N LEU A 11 11.74 37.19 8.74
CA LEU A 11 11.44 35.94 8.04
C LEU A 11 12.22 35.89 6.71
N PRO A 12 13.26 35.06 6.57
CA PRO A 12 14.00 34.98 5.32
C PRO A 12 13.11 34.40 4.21
N ALA A 13 13.19 34.97 3.01
CA ALA A 13 12.56 34.37 1.84
C ALA A 13 13.13 32.97 1.58
N TYR A 14 12.28 32.03 1.17
CA TYR A 14 12.77 30.72 0.73
C TYR A 14 13.65 30.90 -0.50
N GLN A 15 14.94 30.57 -0.36
CA GLN A 15 15.87 30.61 -1.48
C GLN A 15 15.86 29.26 -2.19
N ARG A 16 15.23 29.25 -3.37
CA ARG A 16 15.39 28.14 -4.31
C ARG A 16 16.85 28.12 -4.79
N PRO A 17 17.52 26.95 -4.85
CA PRO A 17 18.81 26.85 -5.52
C PRO A 17 18.67 27.33 -6.97
N PRO A 18 19.67 28.06 -7.50
CA PRO A 18 19.64 28.50 -8.90
C PRO A 18 19.54 27.29 -9.84
N GLU A 19 18.67 27.40 -10.84
CA GLU A 19 18.58 26.39 -11.90
C GLU A 19 19.85 26.41 -12.75
N PRO A 20 20.38 25.24 -13.13
CA PRO A 20 21.49 25.20 -14.06
C PRO A 20 21.02 25.59 -15.47
N PRO A 21 21.75 26.45 -16.20
CA PRO A 21 21.43 26.78 -17.58
C PRO A 21 21.60 25.58 -18.54
N THR A 22 22.48 24.64 -18.18
CA THR A 22 22.76 23.38 -18.89
C THR A 22 23.16 22.28 -17.88
N GLY A 23 22.90 21.00 -18.19
CA GLY A 23 23.34 19.86 -17.37
C GLY A 23 22.22 18.98 -16.81
N VAL A 24 22.59 17.88 -16.17
CA VAL A 24 21.65 16.90 -15.60
C VAL A 24 21.22 17.37 -14.21
N ARG A 25 19.90 17.48 -13.99
CA ARG A 25 19.34 17.95 -12.71
C ARG A 25 19.26 16.81 -11.69
N LEU A 26 20.16 16.80 -10.71
CA LEU A 26 20.19 15.82 -9.61
C LEU A 26 20.09 16.48 -8.21
N HIS A 27 19.52 17.69 -8.13
CA HIS A 27 19.55 18.54 -6.93
C HIS A 27 18.20 18.74 -6.24
N MET A 28 17.07 18.36 -6.86
CA MET A 28 15.72 18.66 -6.35
C MET A 28 14.89 17.43 -5.96
N ASN A 29 15.46 16.23 -6.05
CA ASN A 29 14.76 14.96 -5.89
C ASN A 29 13.59 14.86 -6.86
N GLU A 30 13.77 15.33 -8.09
CA GLU A 30 12.78 15.20 -9.15
C GLU A 30 12.88 13.81 -9.78
N PRO A 31 11.78 13.29 -10.34
CA PRO A 31 11.85 12.13 -11.21
C PRO A 31 12.82 12.40 -12.37
N ALA A 32 13.59 11.39 -12.75
CA ALA A 32 14.51 11.49 -13.88
C ALA A 32 13.84 11.25 -15.24
N GLN A 33 12.66 10.64 -15.21
CA GLN A 33 11.89 10.25 -16.39
C GLN A 33 10.52 10.92 -16.34
N ASP A 34 10.03 11.30 -17.52
CA ASP A 34 8.65 11.76 -17.71
C ASP A 34 7.66 10.61 -17.56
N TRP A 35 6.37 10.96 -17.58
CA TRP A 35 5.29 9.99 -17.61
C TRP A 35 5.44 9.00 -18.78
N PRO A 36 5.17 7.69 -18.56
CA PRO A 36 5.09 6.72 -19.63
C PRO A 36 4.14 7.17 -20.74
N GLU A 37 4.36 6.68 -21.96
CA GLU A 37 3.65 7.18 -23.14
C GLU A 37 2.12 7.03 -23.03
N ALA A 38 1.63 5.87 -22.57
CA ALA A 38 0.20 5.61 -22.42
C ALA A 38 -0.50 6.60 -21.43
N PRO A 39 -0.07 6.75 -20.17
CA PRO A 39 -0.67 7.73 -19.27
C PRO A 39 -0.49 9.17 -19.76
N ARG A 40 0.63 9.50 -20.41
CA ARG A 40 0.81 10.84 -21.01
C ARG A 40 -0.23 11.12 -22.10
N ASN A 41 -0.46 10.17 -23.00
CA ASN A 41 -1.47 10.31 -24.06
C ASN A 41 -2.89 10.38 -23.49
N ALA A 42 -3.20 9.57 -22.46
CA ALA A 42 -4.47 9.63 -21.75
C ALA A 42 -4.71 11.01 -21.12
N LEU A 43 -3.70 11.57 -20.44
CA LEU A 43 -3.79 12.91 -19.86
C LEU A 43 -4.01 13.99 -20.94
N LEU A 44 -3.25 13.95 -22.03
CA LEU A 44 -3.41 14.91 -23.12
C LEU A 44 -4.82 14.86 -23.73
N ALA A 45 -5.41 13.68 -23.87
CA ALA A 45 -6.78 13.53 -24.33
C ALA A 45 -7.80 14.19 -23.38
N ARG A 46 -7.63 14.01 -22.06
CA ARG A 46 -8.51 14.62 -21.05
C ARG A 46 -8.38 16.14 -21.02
N LEU A 47 -7.15 16.65 -21.05
CA LEU A 47 -6.90 18.10 -21.11
C LEU A 47 -7.50 18.75 -22.36
N ARG A 48 -7.55 18.02 -23.48
CA ARG A 48 -8.14 18.51 -24.74
C ARG A 48 -9.67 18.64 -24.67
N ALA A 49 -10.31 17.81 -23.85
CA ALA A 49 -11.77 17.81 -23.64
C ALA A 49 -12.21 18.66 -22.43
N MET A 50 -11.25 19.18 -21.64
CA MET A 50 -11.53 19.86 -20.38
C MET A 50 -12.22 21.23 -20.58
N PRO A 51 -13.33 21.52 -19.86
CA PRO A 51 -13.98 22.82 -19.93
C PRO A 51 -13.22 23.87 -19.09
N PHE A 52 -12.43 24.74 -19.74
CA PHE A 52 -11.61 25.75 -19.05
C PHE A 52 -12.39 26.82 -18.27
N HIS A 53 -13.69 26.97 -18.51
CA HIS A 53 -14.53 28.00 -17.92
C HIS A 53 -15.25 27.54 -16.64
N GLN A 54 -15.11 26.27 -16.25
CA GLN A 54 -15.81 25.68 -15.10
C GLN A 54 -14.89 25.50 -13.90
N TYR A 55 -15.48 25.52 -12.70
CA TYR A 55 -14.75 25.22 -11.48
C TYR A 55 -14.40 23.71 -11.39
N PRO A 56 -13.35 23.35 -10.64
CA PRO A 56 -12.98 21.95 -10.40
C PRO A 56 -13.99 21.23 -9.49
N GLU A 57 -14.91 20.44 -10.05
CA GLU A 57 -15.97 19.74 -9.28
C GLU A 57 -15.59 18.32 -8.83
N ARG A 58 -14.59 17.69 -9.47
CA ARG A 58 -14.22 16.28 -9.26
C ARG A 58 -13.36 16.01 -8.02
N GLN A 59 -13.03 17.02 -7.22
CA GLN A 59 -12.09 16.86 -6.11
C GLN A 59 -12.59 15.84 -5.06
N ALA A 60 -13.87 15.85 -4.72
CA ALA A 60 -14.45 14.92 -3.74
C ALA A 60 -14.43 13.46 -4.24
N GLU A 61 -14.84 13.22 -5.49
CA GLU A 61 -14.78 11.92 -6.17
C GLU A 61 -13.36 11.33 -6.12
N LEU A 62 -12.36 12.12 -6.52
CA LEU A 62 -10.97 11.67 -6.59
C LEU A 62 -10.33 11.49 -5.21
N THR A 63 -10.75 12.29 -4.23
CA THR A 63 -10.37 12.10 -2.82
C THR A 63 -10.84 10.73 -2.33
N GLU A 64 -12.09 10.36 -2.60
CA GLU A 64 -12.65 9.07 -2.21
C GLU A 64 -12.01 7.90 -2.95
N ARG A 65 -11.73 8.07 -4.24
CA ARG A 65 -11.00 7.07 -5.04
C ARG A 65 -9.59 6.81 -4.47
N LEU A 66 -8.84 7.88 -4.14
CA LEU A 66 -7.53 7.78 -3.51
C LEU A 66 -7.61 7.17 -2.11
N ARG A 67 -8.61 7.56 -1.30
CA ARG A 67 -8.84 7.03 0.05
C ARG A 67 -9.00 5.50 0.01
N ARG A 68 -9.88 5.00 -0.87
CA ARG A 68 -10.10 3.55 -1.07
C ARG A 68 -8.84 2.84 -1.51
N ARG A 69 -8.13 3.35 -2.52
CA ARG A 69 -6.88 2.76 -3.01
C ARG A 69 -5.86 2.58 -1.88
N LEU A 70 -5.77 3.57 -1.02
CA LEU A 70 -4.79 3.54 0.06
C LEU A 70 -5.30 2.81 1.31
N GLY A 71 -6.58 2.46 1.42
CA GLY A 71 -7.18 1.89 2.64
C GLY A 71 -7.29 2.88 3.81
N ALA A 72 -7.57 4.17 3.54
CA ALA A 72 -7.69 5.17 4.62
C ALA A 72 -9.06 5.08 5.31
N PRO A 73 -9.18 5.46 6.60
CA PRO A 73 -10.48 5.59 7.26
C PRO A 73 -11.44 6.46 6.45
N GLU A 74 -12.74 6.15 6.49
CA GLU A 74 -13.77 6.99 5.86
C GLU A 74 -13.70 8.43 6.39
N GLY A 75 -13.63 9.42 5.50
CA GLY A 75 -13.37 10.82 5.87
C GLY A 75 -11.94 11.12 6.34
N GLY A 76 -11.05 10.13 6.40
CA GLY A 76 -9.67 10.25 6.88
C GLY A 76 -8.64 10.68 5.83
N LEU A 77 -9.06 11.31 4.72
CA LEU A 77 -8.14 11.80 3.69
C LEU A 77 -8.49 13.23 3.25
N LEU A 78 -7.48 14.12 3.24
CA LEU A 78 -7.58 15.48 2.68
C LEU A 78 -6.66 15.65 1.49
N LEU A 79 -7.21 15.85 0.30
CA LEU A 79 -6.48 16.12 -0.93
C LEU A 79 -6.19 17.62 -1.08
N GLY A 80 -5.01 18.02 -1.57
CA GLY A 80 -4.66 19.44 -1.71
C GLY A 80 -3.46 19.79 -2.60
N PRO A 81 -3.13 21.09 -2.73
CA PRO A 81 -2.26 21.65 -3.78
C PRO A 81 -0.75 21.48 -3.57
N SER A 82 -0.31 20.66 -2.61
CA SER A 82 1.04 20.09 -2.45
C SER A 82 1.30 19.76 -0.99
N SER A 83 2.34 18.96 -0.72
CA SER A 83 2.78 18.71 0.66
C SER A 83 3.16 19.99 1.41
N GLY A 84 3.79 20.97 0.75
CA GLY A 84 4.15 22.25 1.38
C GLY A 84 2.95 23.10 1.77
N ALA A 85 1.91 23.15 0.94
CA ALA A 85 0.66 23.86 1.27
C ALA A 85 -0.11 23.17 2.39
N LEU A 86 -0.11 21.83 2.40
CA LEU A 86 -0.73 21.05 3.47
C LEU A 86 0.01 21.18 4.80
N LEU A 87 1.34 21.27 4.80
CA LEU A 87 2.12 21.60 6.00
C LEU A 87 1.82 23.00 6.51
N ASP A 88 1.65 23.98 5.62
CA ASP A 88 1.27 25.34 6.00
C ASP A 88 -0.12 25.37 6.65
N LEU A 89 -1.06 24.57 6.13
CA LEU A 89 -2.37 24.37 6.73
C LEU A 89 -2.28 23.69 8.10
N VAL A 90 -1.45 22.66 8.26
CA VAL A 90 -1.22 22.00 9.56
C VAL A 90 -0.60 22.96 10.59
N ALA A 91 0.35 23.80 10.17
CA ALA A 91 0.91 24.84 11.00
C ALA A 91 -0.18 25.83 11.44
N MET A 92 -1.00 26.32 10.49
CA MET A 92 -2.12 27.23 10.77
C MET A 92 -3.15 26.63 11.74
N ALA A 93 -3.46 25.34 11.59
CA ALA A 93 -4.48 24.67 12.38
C ALA A 93 -4.08 24.47 13.85
N GLY A 94 -2.78 24.22 14.08
CA GLY A 94 -2.32 23.76 15.37
C GLY A 94 -1.37 24.70 16.09
N LEU A 95 -0.97 25.85 15.52
CA LEU A 95 -0.03 26.79 16.15
C LEU A 95 -0.68 28.12 16.53
N SER A 96 -0.48 28.49 17.78
CA SER A 96 -0.58 29.85 18.30
C SER A 96 0.80 30.49 18.39
N ALA A 97 0.84 31.83 18.46
CA ALA A 97 2.08 32.58 18.58
C ALA A 97 2.89 32.13 19.80
N GLY A 98 4.18 31.82 19.59
CA GLY A 98 5.11 31.39 20.63
C GLY A 98 5.14 29.88 20.93
N GLU A 99 4.17 29.10 20.45
CA GLU A 99 4.19 27.65 20.58
C GLU A 99 5.34 27.01 19.80
N ARG A 100 5.82 25.85 20.27
CA ARG A 100 7.00 25.18 19.70
C ARG A 100 6.61 24.05 18.77
N VAL A 101 7.32 23.92 17.65
CA VAL A 101 7.31 22.74 16.76
C VAL A 101 8.68 22.08 16.77
N ALA A 102 8.70 20.77 17.04
CA ALA A 102 9.90 19.97 16.96
C ALA A 102 10.14 19.48 15.53
N ILE A 103 11.35 19.66 15.01
CA ILE A 103 11.73 19.27 13.64
C ILE A 103 13.12 18.61 13.62
N PRO A 104 13.43 17.72 12.66
CA PRO A 104 14.75 17.11 12.55
C PRO A 104 15.83 18.13 12.18
N ASP A 105 17.06 17.89 12.68
CA ASP A 105 18.27 18.61 12.28
C ASP A 105 19.42 17.64 11.93
N PRO A 106 19.85 17.51 10.66
CA PRO A 106 19.32 18.23 9.50
C PRO A 106 17.95 17.69 9.08
N GLY A 107 17.11 18.59 8.55
CA GLY A 107 15.74 18.29 8.16
C GLY A 107 15.28 19.05 6.91
N PHE A 108 13.99 18.94 6.58
CA PHE A 108 13.45 19.63 5.42
C PHE A 108 13.46 21.15 5.63
N SER A 109 14.23 21.85 4.80
CA SER A 109 14.50 23.30 4.93
C SER A 109 13.26 24.20 4.89
N LEU A 110 12.10 23.69 4.46
CA LEU A 110 10.85 24.43 4.47
C LEU A 110 10.23 24.53 5.87
N TYR A 111 10.47 23.56 6.76
CA TYR A 111 9.81 23.53 8.07
C TYR A 111 10.05 24.78 8.93
N PRO A 112 11.29 25.28 9.11
CA PRO A 112 11.50 26.48 9.93
C PRO A 112 10.76 27.70 9.40
N LEU A 113 10.63 27.81 8.07
CA LEU A 113 9.92 28.90 7.43
C LEU A 113 8.41 28.84 7.73
N LEU A 114 7.79 27.67 7.59
CA LEU A 114 6.35 27.50 7.83
C LEU A 114 6.00 27.72 9.31
N VAL A 115 6.82 27.19 10.22
CA VAL A 115 6.62 27.40 11.67
C VAL A 115 6.69 28.88 12.03
N ARG A 116 7.73 29.60 11.57
CA ARG A 116 7.90 31.03 11.86
C ARG A 116 6.84 31.89 11.16
N ARG A 117 6.37 31.50 9.97
CA ARG A 117 5.27 32.19 9.26
C ARG A 117 4.00 32.27 10.10
N HIS A 118 3.75 31.31 10.97
CA HIS A 118 2.60 31.30 11.88
C HIS A 118 2.95 31.77 13.31
N GLY A 119 4.08 32.47 13.48
CA GLY A 119 4.52 32.98 14.78
C GLY A 119 5.03 31.90 15.75
N GLY A 120 5.22 30.67 15.27
CA GLY A 120 5.73 29.55 16.05
C GLY A 120 7.25 29.59 16.24
N ARG A 121 7.75 28.83 17.21
CA ARG A 121 9.17 28.65 17.51
C ARG A 121 9.63 27.26 17.10
N VAL A 122 10.84 27.16 16.55
CA VAL A 122 11.43 25.89 16.12
C VAL A 122 12.23 25.28 17.27
N LYS A 123 11.96 24.02 17.60
CA LYS A 123 12.83 23.16 18.43
C LYS A 123 13.55 22.18 17.49
N LEU A 124 14.85 22.37 17.31
CA LEU A 124 15.66 21.45 16.52
C LEU A 124 15.90 20.16 17.31
N VAL A 125 15.69 19.02 16.68
CA VAL A 125 15.93 17.69 17.23
C VAL A 125 17.12 17.08 16.48
N PRO A 126 18.33 17.00 17.07
CA PRO A 126 19.52 16.52 16.38
C PRO A 126 19.35 15.08 15.87
N GLN A 127 19.59 14.85 14.57
CA GLN A 127 19.41 13.55 13.91
C GLN A 127 20.69 12.97 13.30
N GLY A 128 21.60 13.82 12.81
CA GLY A 128 22.66 13.36 11.93
C GLY A 128 22.11 12.56 10.74
N THR A 129 22.82 11.52 10.30
CA THR A 129 22.37 10.62 9.24
C THR A 129 21.67 9.35 9.75
N GLY A 130 21.49 9.19 11.06
CA GLY A 130 20.96 7.95 11.67
C GLY A 130 19.51 8.00 12.14
N LEU A 131 18.93 9.21 12.26
CA LEU A 131 17.56 9.44 12.72
C LEU A 131 17.22 8.80 14.11
N PRO A 132 17.99 9.07 15.18
CA PRO A 132 17.71 8.55 16.52
C PRO A 132 16.37 9.06 17.07
N LEU A 133 15.63 8.19 17.76
CA LEU A 133 14.34 8.52 18.35
C LEU A 133 14.46 9.11 19.77
N GLU A 134 15.54 8.81 20.49
CA GLU A 134 15.73 9.24 21.88
C GLU A 134 15.56 10.75 22.08
N PRO A 135 16.12 11.64 21.23
CA PRO A 135 15.94 13.08 21.37
C PRO A 135 14.49 13.56 21.17
N TRP A 136 13.65 12.80 20.46
CA TRP A 136 12.24 13.15 20.21
C TRP A 136 11.38 13.02 21.47
N PHE A 137 11.71 12.10 22.38
CA PHE A 137 11.00 12.00 23.67
C PHE A 137 11.15 13.27 24.52
N GLY A 138 12.28 13.95 24.40
CA GLY A 138 12.51 15.26 25.02
C GLY A 138 11.76 16.41 24.35
N ALA A 139 11.05 16.16 23.25
CA ALA A 139 10.28 17.15 22.48
C ALA A 139 8.77 16.97 22.57
N LEU A 140 8.26 15.98 23.34
CA LEU A 140 6.83 15.73 23.54
C LEU A 140 6.05 16.88 24.20
N ASP A 141 6.75 17.89 24.69
CA ASP A 141 6.21 19.15 25.23
C ASP A 141 5.93 20.21 24.15
N CYS A 142 6.37 19.98 22.92
CA CYS A 142 6.03 20.81 21.78
C CYS A 142 4.56 20.67 21.42
N ARG A 143 4.02 21.66 20.72
CA ARG A 143 2.65 21.62 20.20
C ARG A 143 2.51 20.65 19.02
N GLN A 144 3.57 20.55 18.21
CA GLN A 144 3.63 19.64 17.07
C GLN A 144 5.03 19.02 16.93
N LEU A 145 5.08 17.80 16.39
CA LEU A 145 6.31 17.10 16.02
C LEU A 145 6.25 16.80 14.52
N TRP A 146 7.21 17.27 13.73
CA TRP A 146 7.26 17.00 12.29
C TRP A 146 8.49 16.17 11.95
N LEU A 147 8.29 14.92 11.56
CA LEU A 147 9.34 13.99 11.18
C LEU A 147 9.23 13.72 9.68
N THR A 148 10.35 13.71 8.96
CA THR A 148 10.38 13.26 7.56
C THR A 148 10.89 11.82 7.51
N LEU A 149 10.10 10.92 6.91
CA LEU A 149 10.40 9.49 6.82
C LEU A 149 10.09 8.99 5.41
N PRO A 150 11.09 8.68 4.56
CA PRO A 150 12.54 8.89 4.73
C PRO A 150 12.97 10.36 4.91
N ASN A 151 13.99 10.61 5.75
CA ASN A 151 14.46 11.95 6.07
C ASN A 151 15.12 12.64 4.87
N ASN A 152 14.85 13.93 4.70
CA ASN A 152 15.51 14.79 3.73
C ASN A 152 16.35 15.83 4.50
N PRO A 153 17.70 15.84 4.36
CA PRO A 153 18.46 15.37 3.20
C PRO A 153 19.20 14.03 3.35
N THR A 154 19.05 13.32 4.46
CA THR A 154 19.97 12.20 4.80
C THR A 154 19.59 10.85 4.22
N GLY A 155 18.30 10.63 3.95
CA GLY A 155 17.74 9.37 3.47
C GLY A 155 17.33 8.41 4.57
N ALA A 156 17.70 8.69 5.82
CA ALA A 156 17.42 7.81 6.97
C ALA A 156 15.93 7.52 7.12
N TRP A 157 15.58 6.28 7.41
CA TRP A 157 14.21 5.83 7.57
C TRP A 157 14.13 4.81 8.69
N LEU A 158 13.00 4.79 9.38
CA LEU A 158 12.70 3.87 10.45
C LEU A 158 11.43 3.10 10.08
N PRO A 159 11.38 1.79 10.38
CA PRO A 159 10.19 1.01 10.13
C PRO A 159 9.07 1.34 11.15
N PRO A 160 7.80 1.02 10.84
CA PRO A 160 6.67 1.37 11.70
C PRO A 160 6.84 0.95 13.16
N GLU A 161 7.33 -0.26 13.40
CA GLU A 161 7.58 -0.81 14.73
C GLU A 161 8.64 -0.05 15.53
N ALA A 162 9.60 0.60 14.86
CA ALA A 162 10.61 1.40 15.51
C ALA A 162 10.06 2.77 15.95
N VAL A 163 9.17 3.37 15.16
CA VAL A 163 8.57 4.69 15.43
C VAL A 163 7.43 4.58 16.47
N GLU A 164 6.83 3.40 16.58
CA GLU A 164 5.68 3.09 17.44
C GLU A 164 5.82 3.58 18.91
N PRO A 165 6.94 3.38 19.63
CA PRO A 165 7.05 3.85 21.01
C PRO A 165 6.98 5.37 21.15
N LEU A 166 7.48 6.12 20.16
CA LEU A 166 7.38 7.57 20.14
C LEU A 166 5.92 8.02 19.94
N LEU A 167 5.20 7.36 19.02
CA LEU A 167 3.78 7.66 18.77
C LEU A 167 2.92 7.38 19.99
N ALA A 168 3.13 6.24 20.64
CA ALA A 168 2.47 5.88 21.89
C ALA A 168 2.74 6.91 23.00
N ALA A 169 4.00 7.30 23.19
CA ALA A 169 4.38 8.28 24.21
C ALA A 169 3.79 9.67 23.93
N ALA A 170 3.71 10.08 22.66
CA ALA A 170 3.07 11.33 22.24
C ALA A 170 1.57 11.31 22.52
N ALA A 171 0.87 10.25 22.12
CA ALA A 171 -0.56 10.09 22.32
C ALA A 171 -0.96 10.02 23.81
N ALA A 172 -0.09 9.48 24.67
CA ALA A 172 -0.33 9.36 26.11
C ALA A 172 -0.19 10.68 26.90
N ARG A 173 0.23 11.78 26.27
CA ARG A 173 0.35 13.08 26.95
C ARG A 173 -1.05 13.61 27.30
N PRO A 174 -1.22 14.32 28.42
CA PRO A 174 -2.50 14.98 28.75
C PRO A 174 -2.96 15.97 27.66
N GLU A 175 -1.99 16.65 27.05
CA GLU A 175 -2.16 17.45 25.84
C GLU A 175 -1.28 16.84 24.74
N PRO A 176 -1.81 15.91 23.94
CA PRO A 176 -1.04 15.26 22.88
C PRO A 176 -0.55 16.27 21.84
N PRO A 177 0.74 16.25 21.46
CA PRO A 177 1.20 17.01 20.31
C PRO A 177 0.60 16.43 19.03
N LEU A 178 0.34 17.29 18.04
CA LEU A 178 0.07 16.83 16.68
C LEU A 178 1.36 16.27 16.07
N VAL A 179 1.36 14.99 15.70
CA VAL A 179 2.50 14.35 15.04
C VAL A 179 2.26 14.33 13.54
N VAL A 180 3.21 14.85 12.77
CA VAL A 180 3.23 14.79 11.32
C VAL A 180 4.36 13.89 10.89
N LEU A 181 4.04 12.79 10.22
CA LEU A 181 5.02 12.00 9.48
C LEU A 181 4.94 12.39 8.00
N ASP A 182 5.94 13.13 7.54
CA ASP A 182 6.14 13.51 6.15
C ASP A 182 6.75 12.34 5.38
N GLU A 183 5.86 11.62 4.71
CA GLU A 183 6.12 10.45 3.88
C GLU A 183 6.27 10.82 2.39
N ALA A 184 6.85 11.98 2.09
CA ALA A 184 7.06 12.44 0.71
C ALA A 184 7.94 11.50 -0.16
N TYR A 185 8.67 10.58 0.46
CA TYR A 185 9.53 9.60 -0.22
C TYR A 185 9.13 8.15 0.08
N ALA A 186 7.94 7.91 0.64
CA ALA A 186 7.56 6.59 1.12
C ALA A 186 7.39 5.54 0.01
N GLU A 187 7.22 5.93 -1.26
CA GLU A 187 7.19 4.97 -2.38
C GLU A 187 8.57 4.37 -2.70
N PHE A 188 9.65 4.95 -2.19
CA PHE A 188 11.01 4.40 -2.30
C PHE A 188 11.43 3.60 -1.05
N ALA A 189 10.62 3.67 0.01
CA ALA A 189 10.88 3.02 1.28
C ALA A 189 10.31 1.60 1.31
N PRO A 190 10.83 0.71 2.18
CA PRO A 190 10.31 -0.66 2.29
C PRO A 190 8.86 -0.74 2.76
N ALA A 191 8.41 0.22 3.56
CA ALA A 191 7.05 0.26 4.10
C ALA A 191 6.59 1.70 4.37
N THR A 192 5.28 1.84 4.57
CA THR A 192 4.61 3.07 5.04
C THR A 192 4.11 2.90 6.46
N HIS A 193 3.93 4.02 7.17
CA HIS A 193 3.37 4.11 8.52
C HIS A 193 1.84 4.17 8.52
N ARG A 194 1.18 3.82 7.41
CA ARG A 194 -0.25 4.03 7.22
C ARG A 194 -1.14 3.53 8.36
N LEU A 195 -0.91 2.30 8.81
CA LEU A 195 -1.73 1.65 9.84
C LEU A 195 -1.58 2.30 11.22
N ALA A 196 -0.53 3.11 11.45
CA ALA A 196 -0.39 3.85 12.69
C ALA A 196 -1.47 4.94 12.84
N VAL A 197 -1.99 5.47 11.73
CA VAL A 197 -3.07 6.47 11.75
C VAL A 197 -4.32 5.93 12.43
N ASP A 198 -4.64 4.65 12.20
CA ASP A 198 -5.83 4.01 12.75
C ASP A 198 -5.76 3.87 14.29
N ARG A 199 -4.55 3.97 14.85
CA ARG A 199 -4.27 3.79 16.28
C ARG A 199 -4.03 5.11 17.02
N TYR A 200 -3.60 6.15 16.31
CA TYR A 200 -3.15 7.42 16.91
C TYR A 200 -3.94 8.61 16.35
N PRO A 201 -4.97 9.09 17.05
CA PRO A 201 -5.81 10.19 16.56
C PRO A 201 -5.07 11.53 16.38
N ASN A 202 -3.94 11.70 17.05
CA ASN A 202 -3.06 12.87 16.94
C ASN A 202 -1.97 12.72 15.87
N LEU A 203 -2.01 11.68 15.04
CA LEU A 203 -1.09 11.43 13.94
C LEU A 203 -1.71 11.82 12.59
N VAL A 204 -0.91 12.50 11.77
CA VAL A 204 -1.21 12.76 10.36
C VAL A 204 -0.03 12.34 9.50
N LEU A 205 -0.29 11.59 8.44
CA LEU A 205 0.67 11.33 7.38
C LEU A 205 0.51 12.37 6.28
N LEU A 206 1.63 12.89 5.81
CA LEU A 206 1.69 13.80 4.68
C LEU A 206 2.36 13.11 3.49
N ARG A 207 1.71 13.12 2.33
CA ARG A 207 2.25 12.51 1.11
C ARG A 207 2.12 13.42 -0.10
N THR A 208 2.85 13.09 -1.16
CA THR A 208 2.95 13.92 -2.36
C THR A 208 3.06 13.06 -3.62
N PHE A 209 2.45 13.53 -4.70
CA PHE A 209 2.63 12.94 -6.03
C PHE A 209 3.91 13.46 -6.71
N SER A 210 4.59 14.45 -6.11
CA SER A 210 5.70 15.18 -6.75
C SER A 210 6.94 14.32 -7.02
N LYS A 211 7.08 13.18 -6.33
CA LYS A 211 8.29 12.37 -6.35
C LYS A 211 8.09 11.13 -7.22
N ALA A 212 7.56 10.06 -6.61
CA ALA A 212 7.42 8.76 -7.22
C ALA A 212 6.56 8.75 -8.49
N LEU A 213 5.48 9.53 -8.50
CA LEU A 213 4.51 9.56 -9.61
C LEU A 213 4.87 10.59 -10.70
N ALA A 214 6.13 11.00 -10.73
CA ALA A 214 6.69 11.98 -11.66
C ALA A 214 5.83 13.25 -11.85
N SER A 215 5.13 13.69 -10.80
CA SER A 215 4.06 14.68 -10.89
C SER A 215 4.38 15.97 -10.16
N ALA A 216 5.67 16.36 -10.15
CA ALA A 216 6.13 17.57 -9.48
C ALA A 216 5.41 18.83 -10.01
N ALA A 217 5.11 18.87 -11.31
CA ALA A 217 4.42 19.98 -11.96
C ALA A 217 2.95 20.12 -11.55
N TRP A 218 2.27 19.01 -11.21
CA TRP A 218 0.83 19.00 -10.94
C TRP A 218 0.45 19.48 -9.55
N ARG A 219 1.44 19.63 -8.67
CA ARG A 219 1.28 20.20 -7.31
C ARG A 219 0.17 19.49 -6.53
N ILE A 220 0.28 18.17 -6.37
CA ILE A 220 -0.72 17.37 -5.66
C ILE A 220 -0.07 16.73 -4.45
N GLY A 221 -0.70 16.89 -3.29
CA GLY A 221 -0.38 16.19 -2.06
C GLY A 221 -1.65 15.85 -1.30
N TYR A 222 -1.51 15.06 -0.25
CA TYR A 222 -2.64 14.69 0.59
C TYR A 222 -2.20 14.43 2.03
N LEU A 223 -3.15 14.57 2.94
CA LEU A 223 -3.04 14.14 4.33
C LEU A 223 -3.86 12.89 4.54
N VAL A 224 -3.38 11.99 5.39
CA VAL A 224 -4.16 10.88 5.93
C VAL A 224 -4.11 10.97 7.44
N GLY A 225 -5.26 10.90 8.10
CA GLY A 225 -5.36 11.07 9.53
C GLY A 225 -6.69 10.56 10.07
N ASP A 226 -6.88 10.72 11.37
CA ASP A 226 -8.18 10.53 12.00
C ASP A 226 -9.27 11.39 11.31
N PRO A 227 -10.46 10.84 11.03
CA PRO A 227 -11.52 11.58 10.33
C PRO A 227 -11.93 12.89 11.00
N ALA A 228 -11.93 12.96 12.33
CA ALA A 228 -12.29 14.19 13.05
C ALA A 228 -11.20 15.25 12.89
N LEU A 229 -9.93 14.86 12.96
CA LEU A 229 -8.81 15.76 12.70
C LEU A 229 -8.80 16.25 11.25
N ILE A 230 -8.98 15.34 10.29
CA ILE A 230 -9.04 15.68 8.86
C ILE A 230 -10.20 16.63 8.56
N ALA A 231 -11.38 16.40 9.12
CA ALA A 231 -12.53 17.29 8.97
C ALA A 231 -12.21 18.71 9.47
N ARG A 232 -11.48 18.86 10.59
CA ARG A 232 -11.05 20.17 11.09
C ARG A 232 -10.06 20.84 10.14
N LEU A 233 -9.06 20.11 9.66
CA LEU A 233 -8.08 20.62 8.70
C LEU A 233 -8.77 21.07 7.39
N ALA A 234 -9.76 20.31 6.91
CA ALA A 234 -10.52 20.64 5.70
C ALA A 234 -11.23 21.99 5.81
N THR A 235 -11.68 22.42 6.99
CA THR A 235 -12.33 23.75 7.17
C THR A 235 -11.41 24.93 6.91
N LEU A 236 -10.09 24.71 6.95
CA LEU A 236 -9.07 25.73 6.69
C LEU A 236 -8.60 25.73 5.24
N GLN A 237 -8.96 24.71 4.46
CA GLN A 237 -8.61 24.64 3.05
C GLN A 237 -9.56 25.53 2.24
N LEU A 238 -8.99 26.32 1.33
CA LEU A 238 -9.79 27.09 0.40
C LEU A 238 -10.61 26.15 -0.53
N PRO A 239 -11.86 26.51 -0.87
CA PRO A 239 -12.62 25.76 -1.86
C PRO A 239 -11.88 25.79 -3.20
N TYR A 240 -12.05 24.74 -4.00
CA TYR A 240 -11.41 24.60 -5.31
C TYR A 240 -9.88 24.71 -5.27
N SER A 241 -9.27 24.16 -4.21
CA SER A 241 -7.82 24.27 -3.95
C SER A 241 -6.92 23.66 -5.03
N LEU A 242 -7.45 22.74 -5.85
CA LEU A 242 -6.72 22.08 -6.93
C LEU A 242 -7.29 22.46 -8.30
N PRO A 243 -6.44 22.86 -9.26
CA PRO A 243 -6.88 23.09 -10.64
C PRO A 243 -7.46 21.82 -11.27
N THR A 244 -8.46 21.96 -12.15
CA THR A 244 -9.05 20.82 -12.88
C THR A 244 -7.98 20.00 -13.61
N ALA A 245 -6.98 20.64 -14.23
CA ALA A 245 -5.88 19.94 -14.90
C ALA A 245 -5.07 19.04 -13.95
N SER A 246 -4.86 19.46 -12.70
CA SER A 246 -4.20 18.63 -11.67
C SER A 246 -5.10 17.47 -11.26
N LEU A 247 -6.41 17.68 -11.14
CA LEU A 247 -7.37 16.60 -10.86
C LEU A 247 -7.38 15.55 -11.98
N GLU A 248 -7.35 15.98 -13.25
CA GLU A 248 -7.26 15.06 -14.38
C GLU A 248 -5.93 14.28 -14.39
N ALA A 249 -4.82 14.92 -14.02
CA ALA A 249 -3.55 14.24 -13.84
C ALA A 249 -3.61 13.22 -12.70
N LEU A 250 -4.19 13.56 -11.55
CA LEU A 250 -4.37 12.59 -10.46
C LEU A 250 -5.17 11.38 -10.93
N ASP A 251 -6.27 11.61 -11.63
CA ASP A 251 -7.17 10.55 -12.05
C ASP A 251 -6.49 9.59 -13.04
N VAL A 252 -5.71 10.11 -14.00
CA VAL A 252 -4.87 9.28 -14.88
C VAL A 252 -3.77 8.56 -14.08
N ALA A 253 -3.13 9.22 -13.12
CA ALA A 253 -2.13 8.57 -12.28
C ALA A 253 -2.71 7.40 -11.47
N LEU A 254 -3.99 7.48 -11.08
CA LEU A 254 -4.70 6.40 -10.41
C LEU A 254 -5.09 5.25 -11.36
N ASP A 255 -5.45 5.55 -12.61
CA ASP A 255 -5.72 4.52 -13.63
C ASP A 255 -4.46 3.73 -14.02
N PHE A 256 -3.33 4.41 -14.11
CA PHE A 256 -2.04 3.85 -14.55
C PHE A 256 -1.06 3.64 -13.41
N ALA A 257 -1.54 3.46 -12.17
CA ALA A 257 -0.69 3.42 -10.99
C ALA A 257 0.42 2.34 -11.07
N ALA A 258 0.11 1.17 -11.63
CA ALA A 258 1.07 0.08 -11.83
C ALA A 258 2.25 0.48 -12.76
N ASP A 259 2.01 1.38 -13.73
CA ASP A 259 3.07 1.90 -14.61
C ASP A 259 4.05 2.80 -13.88
N PHE A 260 3.54 3.69 -13.05
CA PHE A 260 4.39 4.55 -12.24
C PHE A 260 5.11 3.75 -11.15
N GLU A 261 4.43 2.85 -10.46
CA GLU A 261 5.01 2.00 -9.41
C GLU A 261 6.19 1.19 -9.96
N ALA A 262 6.08 0.65 -11.16
CA ALA A 262 7.19 -0.09 -11.76
C ALA A 262 8.40 0.77 -12.14
N ALA A 263 8.16 2.02 -12.56
CA ALA A 263 9.24 2.99 -12.80
C ALA A 263 9.94 3.38 -11.48
N VAL A 264 9.19 3.41 -10.37
CA VAL A 264 9.71 3.71 -9.03
C VAL A 264 10.51 2.55 -8.45
N ARG A 265 10.05 1.30 -8.64
CA ARG A 265 10.67 0.07 -8.10
C ARG A 265 12.14 -0.12 -8.49
N VAL A 266 12.63 0.56 -9.53
CA VAL A 266 14.04 0.44 -9.98
C VAL A 266 14.99 1.37 -9.24
N ILE A 267 14.47 2.39 -8.57
CA ILE A 267 15.27 3.45 -7.95
C ILE A 267 16.06 2.96 -6.73
N PRO A 268 15.50 2.13 -5.82
CA PRO A 268 16.27 1.57 -4.71
C PRO A 268 17.50 0.79 -5.16
N ASP A 269 17.37 -0.07 -6.17
CA ASP A 269 18.52 -0.83 -6.73
C ASP A 269 19.62 0.12 -7.26
N ARG A 270 19.25 1.13 -8.06
CA ARG A 270 20.21 2.11 -8.58
C ARG A 270 20.92 2.87 -7.47
N ARG A 271 20.17 3.27 -6.44
CA ARG A 271 20.69 3.94 -5.24
C ARG A 271 21.72 3.05 -4.55
N ASP A 272 21.38 1.79 -4.31
CA ASP A 272 22.22 0.89 -3.52
C ASP A 272 23.48 0.48 -4.29
N ARG A 273 23.38 0.28 -5.62
CA ARG A 273 24.54 0.06 -6.50
C ARG A 273 25.48 1.26 -6.52
N LEU A 274 24.93 2.48 -6.65
CA LEU A 274 25.76 3.68 -6.61
C LEU A 274 26.42 3.85 -5.23
N ALA A 275 25.69 3.61 -4.14
CA ALA A 275 26.26 3.69 -2.80
C ALA A 275 27.43 2.70 -2.60
N ALA A 276 27.28 1.46 -3.09
CA ALA A 276 28.32 0.44 -3.01
C ALA A 276 29.53 0.74 -3.90
N ALA A 277 29.33 1.42 -5.03
CA ALA A 277 30.37 1.72 -6.00
C ALA A 277 31.33 2.83 -5.57
N LEU A 278 31.05 3.61 -4.52
CA LEU A 278 31.77 4.83 -4.18
C LEU A 278 32.72 4.64 -2.97
N PRO A 279 33.87 3.96 -3.11
CA PRO A 279 34.74 3.63 -1.98
C PRO A 279 35.34 4.87 -1.29
N SER A 280 35.50 5.97 -2.04
CA SER A 280 36.08 7.24 -1.56
C SER A 280 35.06 8.16 -0.88
N HIS A 281 33.77 7.83 -0.94
CA HIS A 281 32.69 8.60 -0.32
C HIS A 281 31.83 7.70 0.56
N ARG A 282 31.64 8.10 1.81
CA ARG A 282 30.60 7.53 2.66
C ARG A 282 29.23 7.92 2.14
N ALA A 283 28.53 6.96 1.56
CA ALA A 283 27.10 7.04 1.31
C ALA A 283 26.32 6.67 2.58
N ALA A 284 25.50 7.59 3.08
CA ALA A 284 24.59 7.25 4.18
C ALA A 284 23.50 6.28 3.70
N PRO A 285 23.05 5.33 4.54
CA PRO A 285 21.88 4.52 4.23
C PRO A 285 20.69 5.42 3.91
N SER A 286 19.98 5.09 2.84
CA SER A 286 18.87 5.90 2.36
C SER A 286 17.71 5.01 1.95
N ALA A 287 16.49 5.42 2.27
CA ALA A 287 15.26 4.84 1.77
C ALA A 287 14.51 5.80 0.83
N GLY A 288 15.13 6.91 0.42
CA GLY A 288 14.58 7.87 -0.55
C GLY A 288 15.09 7.64 -1.97
N ASN A 289 14.75 8.57 -2.88
CA ASN A 289 15.28 8.62 -4.26
C ASN A 289 16.58 9.45 -4.38
N PHE A 290 17.38 9.47 -3.33
CA PHE A 290 18.62 10.24 -3.29
C PHE A 290 19.65 9.59 -2.34
N LEU A 291 20.91 9.99 -2.48
CA LEU A 291 22.02 9.64 -1.58
C LEU A 291 22.60 10.87 -0.93
N HIS A 292 22.94 10.74 0.35
CA HIS A 292 23.80 11.69 1.05
C HIS A 292 25.24 11.17 1.00
N LEU A 293 26.15 11.91 0.37
CA LEU A 293 27.55 11.54 0.20
C LEU A 293 28.48 12.49 0.97
N SER A 294 29.48 11.92 1.66
CA SER A 294 30.54 12.63 2.39
C SER A 294 31.89 11.95 2.18
N PRO A 295 33.01 12.65 1.94
CA PRO A 295 33.14 14.11 1.80
C PRO A 295 32.41 14.65 0.56
N ASP A 296 32.16 15.96 0.51
CA ASP A 296 31.38 16.62 -0.55
C ASP A 296 32.05 16.51 -1.95
N PRO A 297 31.43 15.79 -2.92
CA PRO A 297 31.95 15.70 -4.29
C PRO A 297 31.42 16.79 -5.24
N SER A 298 30.69 17.80 -4.75
CA SER A 298 29.90 18.71 -5.58
C SER A 298 30.72 19.44 -6.64
N ASP A 299 31.94 19.89 -6.34
CA ASP A 299 32.75 20.64 -7.30
C ASP A 299 33.08 19.79 -8.54
N VAL A 300 33.48 18.53 -8.34
CA VAL A 300 33.82 17.59 -9.42
C VAL A 300 32.57 17.23 -10.25
N LEU A 301 31.45 16.98 -9.58
CA LEU A 301 30.18 16.66 -10.24
C LEU A 301 29.63 17.84 -11.05
N GLU A 302 29.65 19.04 -10.46
CA GLU A 302 29.16 20.25 -11.14
C GLU A 302 30.06 20.64 -12.31
N ALA A 303 31.38 20.48 -12.21
CA ALA A 303 32.31 20.66 -13.34
C ALA A 303 32.01 19.68 -14.49
N ALA A 304 31.52 18.49 -14.17
CA ALA A 304 31.06 17.50 -15.15
C ALA A 304 29.61 17.74 -15.63
N GLY A 305 28.96 18.85 -15.26
CA GLY A 305 27.58 19.18 -15.69
C GLY A 305 26.49 18.38 -14.96
N LEU A 306 26.79 17.82 -13.79
CA LEU A 306 25.83 17.13 -12.92
C LEU A 306 25.47 18.04 -11.75
N LYS A 307 24.27 18.64 -11.78
CA LYS A 307 23.87 19.59 -10.74
C LYS A 307 23.35 18.85 -9.50
N VAL A 308 24.07 18.94 -8.39
CA VAL A 308 23.73 18.29 -7.11
C VAL A 308 23.32 19.31 -6.04
N ARG A 309 22.83 18.83 -4.89
CA ARG A 309 22.43 19.68 -3.77
C ARG A 309 23.51 19.67 -2.70
N ARG A 310 24.35 20.70 -2.70
CA ARG A 310 25.27 21.00 -1.58
C ARG A 310 24.48 21.12 -0.26
N LEU A 311 25.06 20.63 0.83
CA LEU A 311 24.51 20.72 2.18
C LEU A 311 25.44 21.59 3.04
N PRO A 312 25.34 22.92 2.97
CA PRO A 312 26.22 23.82 3.72
C PRO A 312 26.19 23.52 5.22
N GLY A 313 27.37 23.49 5.85
CA GLY A 313 27.51 23.11 7.26
C GLY A 313 27.76 21.61 7.48
N ALA A 314 27.56 20.78 6.46
CA ALA A 314 28.07 19.42 6.40
C ALA A 314 29.08 19.34 5.24
N ASN A 315 30.19 18.61 5.41
CA ASN A 315 31.08 18.28 4.28
C ASN A 315 30.42 17.18 3.42
N ALA A 316 29.24 17.49 2.86
CA ALA A 316 28.40 16.53 2.18
C ALA A 316 27.53 17.14 1.07
N THR A 317 27.09 16.28 0.16
CA THR A 317 26.11 16.61 -0.87
C THR A 317 24.98 15.59 -0.90
N ARG A 318 23.81 16.03 -1.36
CA ARG A 318 22.68 15.17 -1.69
C ARG A 318 22.56 15.04 -3.21
N ILE A 319 22.57 13.80 -3.70
CA ILE A 319 22.45 13.46 -5.12
C ILE A 319 21.13 12.72 -5.34
N THR A 320 20.26 13.26 -6.17
CA THR A 320 19.05 12.55 -6.63
C THR A 320 19.44 11.40 -7.56
N LEU A 321 18.77 10.25 -7.43
CA LEU A 321 18.96 9.14 -8.35
C LEU A 321 18.22 9.41 -9.66
N GLY A 322 19.01 9.41 -10.72
CA GLY A 322 18.59 9.73 -12.08
C GLY A 322 18.16 8.50 -12.89
N THR A 323 18.39 8.58 -14.20
CA THR A 323 18.38 7.42 -15.08
C THR A 323 19.59 6.52 -14.83
N GLU A 324 19.62 5.36 -15.48
CA GLU A 324 20.79 4.48 -15.45
C GLU A 324 22.04 5.23 -15.99
N GLU A 325 21.90 5.98 -17.09
CA GLU A 325 23.02 6.73 -17.66
C GLU A 325 23.51 7.84 -16.72
N ALA A 326 22.59 8.55 -16.07
CA ALA A 326 22.96 9.58 -15.10
C ALA A 326 23.67 8.98 -13.88
N THR A 327 23.22 7.82 -13.40
CA THR A 327 23.83 7.10 -12.27
C THR A 327 25.23 6.59 -12.63
N ALA A 328 25.40 5.99 -13.81
CA ALA A 328 26.70 5.56 -14.32
C ALA A 328 27.65 6.74 -14.52
N ARG A 329 27.14 7.89 -14.99
CA ARG A 329 27.93 9.12 -15.13
C ARG A 329 28.39 9.67 -13.78
N VAL A 330 27.56 9.64 -12.74
CA VAL A 330 27.98 9.99 -11.36
C VAL A 330 29.10 9.07 -10.91
N ALA A 331 28.95 7.75 -11.05
CA ALA A 331 29.99 6.80 -10.67
C ALA A 331 31.31 7.07 -11.42
N SER A 332 31.25 7.20 -12.74
CA SER A 332 32.42 7.45 -13.59
C SER A 332 33.16 8.74 -13.23
N VAL A 333 32.43 9.84 -12.99
CA VAL A 333 33.02 11.13 -12.59
C VAL A 333 33.71 11.04 -11.23
N LEU A 334 33.23 10.16 -10.35
CA LEU A 334 33.83 9.89 -9.03
C LEU A 334 34.88 8.76 -9.08
N GLY A 335 35.31 8.34 -10.27
CA GLY A 335 36.36 7.33 -10.44
C GLY A 335 35.93 5.91 -10.08
N ALA A 336 34.62 5.64 -10.11
CA ALA A 336 34.02 4.35 -9.82
C ALA A 336 33.39 3.72 -11.05
N GLU A 337 33.38 2.39 -11.09
CA GLU A 337 32.59 1.62 -12.05
C GLU A 337 31.30 1.18 -11.37
N LEU A 338 30.16 1.43 -12.01
CA LEU A 338 28.87 1.02 -11.47
C LEU A 338 28.76 -0.50 -11.64
N PRO A 339 28.52 -1.27 -10.56
CA PRO A 339 28.25 -2.69 -10.67
C PRO A 339 27.12 -2.93 -11.67
N ALA A 340 27.25 -4.01 -12.44
CA ALA A 340 26.14 -4.50 -13.24
C ALA A 340 24.90 -4.60 -12.33
N PRO A 341 23.69 -4.31 -12.84
CA PRO A 341 22.47 -4.61 -12.11
C PRO A 341 22.57 -6.04 -11.60
N ALA A 342 22.33 -6.26 -10.30
CA ALA A 342 22.14 -7.63 -9.85
C ALA A 342 21.08 -8.27 -10.78
N PRO A 343 21.23 -9.54 -11.19
CA PRO A 343 20.14 -10.21 -11.88
C PRO A 343 18.89 -9.97 -11.04
N ARG A 344 17.88 -9.33 -11.66
CA ARG A 344 16.70 -8.92 -10.90
C ARG A 344 16.21 -10.17 -10.17
N PRO A 345 16.05 -10.13 -8.84
CA PRO A 345 15.29 -11.19 -8.21
C PRO A 345 13.96 -11.24 -8.95
N ARG A 346 13.54 -12.44 -9.37
CA ARG A 346 12.21 -12.63 -9.97
C ARG A 346 11.22 -11.86 -9.12
N ARG A 347 10.31 -11.12 -9.76
CA ARG A 347 9.21 -10.47 -9.05
C ARG A 347 8.29 -11.56 -8.52
N ARG A 348 8.61 -11.99 -7.30
CA ARG A 348 8.06 -13.16 -6.63
C ARG A 348 6.88 -12.70 -5.79
N LEU A 349 5.69 -13.08 -6.23
CA LEU A 349 4.43 -12.74 -5.60
C LEU A 349 3.87 -13.96 -4.86
N LEU A 350 3.64 -13.81 -3.56
CA LEU A 350 2.94 -14.76 -2.73
C LEU A 350 1.49 -14.29 -2.62
N VAL A 351 0.60 -14.99 -3.31
CA VAL A 351 -0.84 -14.79 -3.23
C VAL A 351 -1.39 -15.74 -2.17
N LEU A 352 -2.21 -15.22 -1.27
CA LEU A 352 -2.80 -15.98 -0.17
C LEU A 352 -4.32 -15.84 -0.25
N ASP A 353 -5.07 -16.93 -0.03
CA ASP A 353 -6.46 -16.77 0.41
C ASP A 353 -6.49 -16.26 1.87
N ILE A 354 -7.66 -15.82 2.33
CA ILE A 354 -7.87 -15.48 3.74
C ILE A 354 -8.32 -16.72 4.51
N ASP A 355 -9.41 -17.33 4.07
CA ASP A 355 -10.07 -18.41 4.79
C ASP A 355 -9.26 -19.69 4.69
N GLY A 356 -9.06 -20.39 5.81
CA GLY A 356 -8.25 -21.62 5.86
C GLY A 356 -6.74 -21.42 5.69
N VAL A 357 -6.30 -20.21 5.30
CA VAL A 357 -4.89 -19.86 5.03
C VAL A 357 -4.34 -18.86 6.05
N LEU A 358 -4.97 -17.68 6.17
CA LEU A 358 -4.57 -16.61 7.09
C LEU A 358 -5.41 -16.60 8.37
N ILE A 359 -6.67 -17.03 8.26
CA ILE A 359 -7.65 -17.05 9.33
C ILE A 359 -8.29 -18.44 9.40
N ASP A 360 -8.34 -19.01 10.60
CA ASP A 360 -9.16 -20.19 10.87
C ASP A 360 -10.63 -19.78 11.06
N ALA A 361 -11.45 -20.01 10.02
CA ALA A 361 -12.88 -19.65 9.98
C ALA A 361 -13.81 -20.87 9.78
N ASP A 362 -13.27 -22.08 9.62
CA ASP A 362 -14.01 -23.28 9.19
C ASP A 362 -15.23 -23.55 10.07
N ARG A 363 -15.05 -23.50 11.38
CA ARG A 363 -16.13 -23.77 12.34
C ARG A 363 -17.24 -22.73 12.28
N SER A 364 -16.88 -21.46 12.09
CA SER A 364 -17.83 -20.35 12.00
C SER A 364 -18.71 -20.45 10.74
N PHE A 365 -18.10 -20.87 9.62
CA PHE A 365 -18.80 -21.06 8.35
C PHE A 365 -19.71 -22.28 8.34
N MET A 366 -19.22 -23.42 8.84
CA MET A 366 -20.03 -24.63 8.98
C MET A 366 -21.29 -24.37 9.84
N GLU A 367 -21.13 -23.64 10.95
CA GLU A 367 -22.25 -23.29 11.83
C GLU A 367 -23.22 -22.31 11.15
N ALA A 368 -22.72 -21.32 10.40
CA ALA A 368 -23.56 -20.36 9.69
C ALA A 368 -24.42 -21.03 8.61
N VAL A 369 -23.80 -21.90 7.79
CA VAL A 369 -24.50 -22.67 6.76
C VAL A 369 -25.54 -23.59 7.39
N ALA A 370 -25.19 -24.30 8.47
CA ALA A 370 -26.12 -25.18 9.16
C ALA A 370 -27.35 -24.41 9.68
N ARG A 371 -27.15 -23.24 10.29
CA ARG A 371 -28.25 -22.38 10.76
C ARG A 371 -29.08 -21.83 9.61
N ALA A 372 -28.44 -21.41 8.51
CA ALA A 372 -29.14 -20.91 7.34
C ALA A 372 -30.01 -21.99 6.68
N LEU A 373 -29.50 -23.22 6.54
CA LEU A 373 -30.27 -24.34 6.00
C LEU A 373 -31.39 -24.77 6.94
N ALA A 374 -31.17 -24.75 8.26
CA ALA A 374 -32.22 -25.00 9.23
C ALA A 374 -33.34 -23.95 9.19
N GLU A 375 -33.03 -22.68 8.85
CA GLU A 375 -34.02 -21.62 8.66
C GLU A 375 -34.76 -21.76 7.31
N LEU A 376 -34.02 -22.00 6.22
CA LEU A 376 -34.57 -22.06 4.86
C LEU A 376 -35.33 -23.35 4.58
N ARG A 377 -34.89 -24.47 5.17
CA ARG A 377 -35.49 -25.79 4.95
C ARG A 377 -35.31 -26.70 6.19
N PRO A 378 -36.12 -26.50 7.25
CA PRO A 378 -35.92 -27.16 8.55
C PRO A 378 -35.90 -28.69 8.55
N ALA A 379 -36.52 -29.32 7.54
CA ALA A 379 -36.60 -30.77 7.41
C ALA A 379 -35.35 -31.39 6.75
N LEU A 380 -34.46 -30.58 6.16
CA LEU A 380 -33.27 -31.05 5.46
C LEU A 380 -32.21 -31.57 6.45
N PRO A 381 -31.83 -32.86 6.38
CA PRO A 381 -30.70 -33.37 7.16
C PRO A 381 -29.40 -32.67 6.73
N TRP A 382 -28.66 -32.13 7.68
CA TRP A 382 -27.39 -31.46 7.43
C TRP A 382 -26.31 -31.96 8.38
N SER A 383 -25.12 -32.23 7.86
CA SER A 383 -23.96 -32.70 8.62
C SER A 383 -22.66 -32.05 8.11
N ASP A 384 -21.65 -32.07 8.96
CA ASP A 384 -20.29 -31.64 8.65
C ASP A 384 -19.72 -32.45 7.47
N GLU A 385 -20.02 -33.75 7.39
CA GLU A 385 -19.64 -34.60 6.27
C GLU A 385 -20.29 -34.20 4.94
N THR A 386 -21.55 -33.72 4.99
CA THR A 386 -22.27 -33.21 3.81
C THR A 386 -21.67 -31.89 3.35
N TYR A 387 -21.40 -30.96 4.28
CA TYR A 387 -20.70 -29.71 3.99
C TYR A 387 -19.35 -29.99 3.30
N MET A 388 -18.56 -30.91 3.87
CA MET A 388 -17.28 -31.29 3.28
C MET A 388 -17.42 -32.01 1.94
N ALA A 389 -18.52 -32.72 1.68
CA ALA A 389 -18.78 -33.28 0.35
C ALA A 389 -18.91 -32.19 -0.72
N PHE A 390 -19.63 -31.09 -0.39
CA PHE A 390 -19.76 -29.93 -1.27
C PHE A 390 -18.45 -29.18 -1.50
N LYS A 391 -17.60 -29.02 -0.47
CA LYS A 391 -16.29 -28.36 -0.65
C LYS A 391 -15.36 -29.18 -1.55
N ARG A 392 -15.34 -30.52 -1.40
CA ARG A 392 -14.50 -31.44 -2.19
C ARG A 392 -14.84 -31.48 -3.69
N LEU A 393 -16.13 -31.43 -4.04
CA LEU A 393 -16.64 -30.35 -4.87
C LEU A 393 -15.79 -29.68 -5.97
N GLY A 394 -15.30 -28.51 -5.55
CA GLY A 394 -15.13 -27.33 -6.38
C GLY A 394 -16.48 -26.73 -6.85
N GLY A 395 -16.52 -25.41 -7.01
CA GLY A 395 -17.72 -24.64 -7.42
C GLY A 395 -18.66 -24.25 -6.28
N PHE A 396 -18.38 -24.65 -5.03
CA PHE A 396 -19.16 -24.35 -3.82
C PHE A 396 -18.29 -23.76 -2.70
N ASN A 397 -17.17 -23.14 -3.07
CA ASN A 397 -16.30 -22.46 -2.11
C ASN A 397 -17.01 -21.35 -1.36
N ASN A 398 -17.89 -20.63 -2.04
CA ASN A 398 -18.76 -19.66 -1.40
C ASN A 398 -19.89 -20.39 -0.65
N ASP A 399 -20.00 -20.13 0.66
CA ASP A 399 -21.00 -20.75 1.55
C ASP A 399 -22.45 -20.46 1.13
N PHE A 400 -22.71 -19.32 0.48
CA PHE A 400 -24.03 -18.98 -0.05
C PHE A 400 -24.39 -19.90 -1.21
N ARG A 401 -23.42 -20.17 -2.08
CA ARG A 401 -23.58 -21.06 -3.23
C ARG A 401 -23.70 -22.52 -2.78
N LEU A 402 -22.95 -22.90 -1.74
CA LEU A 402 -23.10 -24.20 -1.08
C LEU A 402 -24.52 -24.37 -0.50
N ALA A 403 -25.01 -23.40 0.25
CA ALA A 403 -26.37 -23.44 0.79
C ALA A 403 -27.43 -23.48 -0.32
N ALA A 404 -27.27 -22.68 -1.38
CA ALA A 404 -28.15 -22.75 -2.56
C ALA A 404 -28.09 -24.12 -3.26
N GLY A 405 -26.90 -24.72 -3.34
CA GLY A 405 -26.68 -26.06 -3.87
C GLY A 405 -27.41 -27.14 -3.07
N ALA A 406 -27.31 -27.08 -1.74
CA ALA A 406 -28.01 -27.99 -0.84
C ALA A 406 -29.53 -27.87 -1.01
N LEU A 407 -30.06 -26.65 -1.08
CA LEU A 407 -31.49 -26.42 -1.31
C LEU A 407 -31.97 -26.96 -2.65
N ALA A 408 -31.24 -26.69 -3.74
CA ALA A 408 -31.60 -27.18 -5.07
C ALA A 408 -31.52 -28.72 -5.18
N LEU A 409 -30.53 -29.36 -4.54
CA LEU A 409 -30.50 -30.82 -4.45
C LEU A 409 -31.70 -31.35 -3.65
N ALA A 410 -32.03 -30.73 -2.51
CA ALA A 410 -33.18 -31.11 -1.71
C ALA A 410 -34.52 -30.92 -2.44
N GLU A 411 -34.67 -29.87 -3.26
CA GLU A 411 -35.86 -29.69 -4.09
C GLU A 411 -35.96 -30.74 -5.21
N THR A 412 -34.84 -31.31 -5.63
CA THR A 412 -34.77 -32.27 -6.74
C THR A 412 -34.94 -33.72 -6.25
N PHE A 413 -34.30 -34.05 -5.13
CA PHE A 413 -34.18 -35.42 -4.63
C PHE A 413 -34.90 -35.65 -3.30
N GLY A 414 -35.55 -34.63 -2.73
CA GLY A 414 -36.21 -34.69 -1.43
C GLY A 414 -35.27 -34.36 -0.26
N ASP A 415 -35.85 -34.29 0.94
CA ASP A 415 -35.13 -34.01 2.21
C ASP A 415 -34.41 -35.25 2.76
N GLU A 416 -33.76 -36.01 1.87
CA GLU A 416 -32.94 -37.18 2.22
C GLU A 416 -31.51 -36.75 2.59
N ASP A 417 -30.71 -37.71 3.08
CA ASP A 417 -29.27 -37.48 3.25
C ASP A 417 -28.63 -37.11 1.91
N LEU A 418 -28.18 -35.85 1.81
CA LEU A 418 -27.59 -35.32 0.59
C LEU A 418 -26.16 -35.81 0.37
N GLN A 419 -25.45 -36.30 1.40
CA GLN A 419 -24.05 -36.72 1.30
C GLN A 419 -23.77 -37.67 0.10
N PRO A 420 -24.51 -38.78 -0.09
CA PRO A 420 -24.33 -39.65 -1.27
C PRO A 420 -24.74 -38.96 -2.58
N ARG A 421 -25.73 -38.05 -2.53
CA ARG A 421 -26.26 -37.35 -3.71
C ARG A 421 -25.32 -36.27 -4.24
N VAL A 422 -24.54 -35.64 -3.36
CA VAL A 422 -23.50 -34.67 -3.75
C VAL A 422 -22.47 -35.33 -4.68
N GLN A 423 -22.13 -36.60 -4.41
CA GLN A 423 -21.20 -37.37 -5.25
C GLN A 423 -21.88 -37.91 -6.53
N ASP A 424 -23.12 -38.39 -6.43
CA ASP A 424 -23.86 -38.99 -7.55
C ASP A 424 -24.33 -37.98 -8.61
N ALA A 425 -24.76 -36.78 -8.21
CA ALA A 425 -25.10 -35.69 -9.14
C ALA A 425 -23.91 -35.33 -10.08
N MET A 426 -22.70 -35.68 -9.63
CA MET A 426 -21.41 -35.86 -10.31
C MET A 426 -21.39 -36.41 -11.73
N GLY A 427 -21.88 -37.64 -11.90
CA GLY A 427 -21.59 -38.39 -13.11
C GLY A 427 -22.31 -37.89 -14.37
N GLN A 428 -23.29 -36.98 -14.21
CA GLN A 428 -24.26 -36.65 -15.27
C GLN A 428 -24.21 -35.20 -15.77
N GLY A 429 -23.37 -34.35 -15.19
CA GLY A 429 -23.23 -32.95 -15.58
C GLY A 429 -24.34 -32.06 -15.01
N PHE A 430 -23.93 -30.90 -14.47
CA PHE A 430 -24.76 -29.94 -13.75
C PHE A 430 -25.62 -28.90 -14.55
N PRO A 431 -25.80 -28.93 -15.90
CA PRO A 431 -26.52 -27.84 -16.58
C PRO A 431 -27.93 -27.56 -16.05
N GLU A 432 -28.69 -28.59 -15.67
CA GLU A 432 -30.09 -28.45 -15.24
C GLU A 432 -30.25 -27.88 -13.82
N LEU A 433 -29.24 -28.06 -12.97
CA LEU A 433 -29.23 -27.53 -11.59
C LEU A 433 -28.62 -26.14 -11.49
N GLU A 434 -27.73 -25.75 -12.41
CA GLU A 434 -27.02 -24.47 -12.39
C GLU A 434 -27.98 -23.26 -12.42
N ALA A 435 -29.02 -23.31 -13.25
CA ALA A 435 -30.03 -22.25 -13.29
C ALA A 435 -30.78 -22.12 -11.95
N ARG A 436 -30.97 -23.23 -11.23
CA ARG A 436 -31.64 -23.24 -9.91
C ARG A 436 -30.71 -22.72 -8.82
N PHE A 437 -29.43 -23.07 -8.87
CA PHE A 437 -28.43 -22.51 -7.97
C PHE A 437 -28.42 -20.99 -8.07
N GLN A 438 -28.34 -20.44 -9.28
CA GLN A 438 -28.35 -18.99 -9.52
C GLN A 438 -29.61 -18.30 -9.02
N ALA A 439 -30.77 -18.97 -9.13
CA ALA A 439 -32.04 -18.43 -8.63
C ALA A 439 -32.12 -18.39 -7.09
N LEU A 440 -31.52 -19.38 -6.41
CA LEU A 440 -31.55 -19.50 -4.94
C LEU A 440 -30.41 -18.73 -4.25
N GLU A 441 -29.32 -18.44 -4.97
CA GLU A 441 -28.10 -17.81 -4.42
C GLU A 441 -28.36 -16.49 -3.68
N PRO A 442 -29.18 -15.54 -4.18
CA PRO A 442 -29.44 -14.28 -3.46
C PRO A 442 -30.13 -14.50 -2.10
N THR A 443 -31.06 -15.46 -2.05
CA THR A 443 -31.78 -15.80 -0.81
C THR A 443 -30.85 -16.51 0.18
N ALA A 444 -30.08 -17.48 -0.30
CA ALA A 444 -29.09 -18.17 0.51
C ALA A 444 -28.04 -17.19 1.06
N GLN A 445 -27.55 -16.26 0.24
CA GLN A 445 -26.62 -15.22 0.63
C GLN A 445 -27.17 -14.38 1.77
N ALA A 446 -28.37 -13.82 1.63
CA ALA A 446 -28.96 -12.96 2.65
C ALA A 446 -29.10 -13.67 4.02
N VAL A 447 -29.47 -14.94 4.02
CA VAL A 447 -29.68 -15.70 5.27
C VAL A 447 -28.36 -16.18 5.88
N VAL A 448 -27.42 -16.67 5.09
CA VAL A 448 -26.09 -17.06 5.62
C VAL A 448 -25.37 -15.84 6.18
N GLN A 449 -25.37 -14.70 5.47
CA GLN A 449 -24.77 -13.46 5.96
C GLN A 449 -25.41 -12.95 7.26
N LYS A 450 -26.73 -13.10 7.41
CA LYS A 450 -27.43 -12.82 8.67
C LYS A 450 -26.86 -13.65 9.83
N HIS A 451 -26.60 -14.94 9.61
CA HIS A 451 -26.07 -15.84 10.64
C HIS A 451 -24.58 -15.66 10.91
N TYR A 452 -23.80 -15.13 9.96
CA TYR A 452 -22.38 -14.79 10.18
C TYR A 452 -22.18 -13.87 11.38
N ALA A 453 -23.04 -12.85 11.56
CA ALA A 453 -22.94 -11.94 12.71
C ALA A 453 -23.05 -12.66 14.07
N ASP A 454 -23.77 -13.78 14.13
CA ASP A 454 -24.02 -14.56 15.35
C ASP A 454 -23.08 -15.76 15.51
N THR A 455 -22.39 -16.19 14.44
CA THR A 455 -21.52 -17.38 14.42
C THR A 455 -20.04 -17.09 14.25
N ILE A 456 -19.64 -15.90 13.79
CA ILE A 456 -18.23 -15.50 13.72
C ILE A 456 -17.67 -15.41 15.15
N ARG A 457 -17.11 -16.52 15.62
CA ARG A 457 -16.42 -16.61 16.92
C ARG A 457 -14.93 -16.68 16.67
N MET A 458 -14.21 -15.64 17.11
CA MET A 458 -12.76 -15.63 17.35
C MET A 458 -11.97 -16.37 16.27
N GLU A 459 -12.17 -15.96 15.02
CA GLU A 459 -11.22 -16.14 13.93
C GLU A 459 -9.81 -15.90 14.48
N ARG A 460 -8.95 -16.92 14.45
CA ARG A 460 -7.60 -16.82 14.99
C ARG A 460 -6.63 -16.57 13.84
N PRO A 461 -5.77 -15.52 13.93
CA PRO A 461 -4.72 -15.35 12.93
C PRO A 461 -3.80 -16.57 12.98
N LEU A 462 -3.59 -17.18 11.81
CA LEU A 462 -2.70 -18.34 11.63
C LEU A 462 -1.23 -17.92 11.41
N VAL A 463 -1.01 -16.65 11.06
CA VAL A 463 0.30 -16.05 10.81
C VAL A 463 0.28 -14.56 11.15
N SER A 464 1.45 -14.00 11.41
CA SER A 464 1.68 -12.56 11.62
C SER A 464 2.32 -11.88 10.40
N LEU A 465 2.16 -10.55 10.29
CA LEU A 465 2.79 -9.79 9.21
C LEU A 465 4.33 -9.94 9.18
N PRO A 466 5.06 -9.88 10.31
CA PRO A 466 6.52 -10.07 10.29
C PRO A 466 6.96 -11.42 9.71
N GLU A 467 6.22 -12.50 9.97
CA GLU A 467 6.51 -13.82 9.42
C GLU A 467 6.35 -13.85 7.91
N LEU A 468 5.29 -13.21 7.38
CA LEU A 468 5.09 -13.08 5.94
C LEU A 468 6.15 -12.20 5.27
N GLN A 469 6.49 -11.06 5.89
CA GLN A 469 7.49 -10.13 5.39
C GLN A 469 8.90 -10.74 5.38
N ALA A 470 9.21 -11.61 6.33
CA ALA A 470 10.49 -12.32 6.40
C ALA A 470 10.78 -13.19 5.17
N THR A 471 9.77 -13.55 4.37
CA THR A 471 9.95 -14.29 3.12
C THR A 471 10.70 -13.48 2.05
N GLY A 472 10.55 -12.14 2.06
CA GLY A 472 11.03 -11.25 1.01
C GLY A 472 10.22 -11.31 -0.30
N TRP A 473 9.02 -11.91 -0.28
CA TRP A 473 8.09 -11.94 -1.42
C TRP A 473 7.16 -10.72 -1.37
N ASP A 474 6.73 -10.22 -2.54
CA ASP A 474 5.56 -9.33 -2.59
C ASP A 474 4.34 -10.13 -2.10
N LEU A 475 3.45 -9.50 -1.34
CA LEU A 475 2.31 -10.18 -0.70
C LEU A 475 0.99 -9.62 -1.25
N ALA A 476 0.06 -10.50 -1.61
CA ALA A 476 -1.29 -10.13 -2.02
C ALA A 476 -2.34 -11.15 -1.61
N ILE A 477 -3.60 -10.74 -1.63
CA ILE A 477 -4.76 -11.57 -1.29
C ILE A 477 -5.66 -11.75 -2.51
N LEU A 478 -6.12 -12.97 -2.72
CA LEU A 478 -7.24 -13.28 -3.61
C LEU A 478 -8.28 -14.08 -2.83
N THR A 479 -9.39 -13.43 -2.48
CA THR A 479 -10.36 -13.99 -1.53
C THR A 479 -11.81 -13.92 -2.00
N GLY A 480 -12.59 -14.90 -1.55
CA GLY A 480 -14.04 -14.99 -1.68
C GLY A 480 -14.81 -13.92 -0.91
N ARG A 481 -14.20 -13.34 0.13
CA ARG A 481 -14.85 -12.38 1.02
C ARG A 481 -15.20 -11.10 0.28
N PRO A 482 -16.43 -10.58 0.45
CA PRO A 482 -16.80 -9.30 -0.12
C PRO A 482 -16.06 -8.15 0.58
N PRO A 483 -15.91 -6.97 -0.06
CA PRO A 483 -15.12 -5.86 0.46
C PRO A 483 -15.53 -5.38 1.87
N GLU A 484 -16.81 -5.45 2.20
CA GLU A 484 -17.36 -5.09 3.50
C GLU A 484 -16.88 -5.99 4.65
N GLU A 485 -16.54 -7.25 4.35
CA GLU A 485 -16.08 -8.22 5.35
C GLU A 485 -14.56 -8.18 5.57
N LEU A 486 -13.80 -7.63 4.61
CA LEU A 486 -12.36 -7.45 4.75
C LEU A 486 -11.99 -6.62 5.99
N GLY A 487 -12.80 -5.61 6.33
CA GLY A 487 -12.55 -4.79 7.53
C GLY A 487 -12.59 -5.58 8.84
N LEU A 488 -13.32 -6.71 8.89
CA LEU A 488 -13.28 -7.61 10.03
C LEU A 488 -12.02 -8.48 10.00
N ALA A 489 -11.70 -9.08 8.85
CA ALA A 489 -10.50 -9.89 8.66
C ALA A 489 -9.22 -9.12 9.02
N TRP A 490 -9.13 -7.84 8.62
CA TRP A 490 -8.00 -6.97 8.96
C TRP A 490 -7.88 -6.68 10.44
N ARG A 491 -9.00 -6.55 11.15
CA ARG A 491 -8.98 -6.35 12.61
C ARG A 491 -8.49 -7.60 13.34
N VAL A 492 -8.86 -8.78 12.84
CA VAL A 492 -8.40 -10.07 13.37
C VAL A 492 -6.91 -10.27 13.10
N LEU A 493 -6.47 -10.02 11.87
CA LEU A 493 -5.07 -10.18 11.46
C LEU A 493 -4.15 -9.12 12.08
N GLY A 494 -4.67 -7.93 12.35
CA GLY A 494 -3.87 -6.78 12.79
C GLY A 494 -3.01 -6.17 11.69
N PHE A 495 -3.20 -6.59 10.43
CA PHE A 495 -2.52 -6.06 9.26
C PHE A 495 -3.41 -6.14 8.01
N GLN A 496 -3.01 -5.42 6.96
CA GLN A 496 -3.70 -5.36 5.66
C GLN A 496 -2.71 -5.66 4.53
N LEU A 497 -3.17 -6.38 3.52
CA LEU A 497 -2.44 -6.64 2.29
C LEU A 497 -3.30 -6.20 1.09
N PRO A 498 -2.68 -5.84 -0.05
CA PRO A 498 -3.43 -5.60 -1.29
C PRO A 498 -4.29 -6.82 -1.62
N ALA A 499 -5.59 -6.62 -1.78
CA ALA A 499 -6.55 -7.70 -1.93
C ALA A 499 -7.43 -7.50 -3.16
N ILE A 500 -7.70 -8.59 -3.88
CA ILE A 500 -8.80 -8.69 -4.82
C ILE A 500 -9.90 -9.52 -4.17
N CYS A 501 -11.05 -8.88 -3.95
CA CYS A 501 -12.29 -9.55 -3.59
C CYS A 501 -12.91 -10.12 -4.86
N ASP A 502 -12.97 -11.44 -4.94
CA ASP A 502 -13.50 -12.14 -6.09
C ASP A 502 -15.04 -12.21 -6.11
N ALA A 503 -15.71 -11.52 -5.19
CA ALA A 503 -17.17 -11.54 -5.00
C ALA A 503 -17.99 -11.26 -6.27
N ALA A 504 -17.43 -10.54 -7.25
CA ALA A 504 -18.03 -10.31 -8.56
C ALA A 504 -17.94 -11.57 -9.45
N PRO A 505 -19.01 -11.99 -10.16
CA PRO A 505 -19.05 -13.27 -10.89
C PRO A 505 -17.87 -13.56 -11.84
N HIS A 506 -17.31 -12.52 -12.48
CA HIS A 506 -16.20 -12.64 -13.42
C HIS A 506 -14.82 -12.76 -12.76
N LEU A 507 -14.73 -12.51 -11.45
CA LEU A 507 -13.49 -12.65 -10.67
C LEU A 507 -13.47 -13.95 -9.86
N ARG A 508 -14.64 -14.53 -9.58
CA ARG A 508 -14.81 -15.72 -8.71
C ARG A 508 -13.96 -16.90 -9.17
N LYS A 509 -13.17 -17.43 -8.25
CA LYS A 509 -12.49 -18.73 -8.44
C LYS A 509 -13.52 -19.80 -8.85
N PRO A 510 -13.26 -20.62 -9.89
CA PRO A 510 -11.96 -20.87 -10.52
C PRO A 510 -11.59 -19.95 -11.70
N GLU A 511 -12.32 -18.86 -11.97
CA GLU A 511 -11.93 -17.92 -13.03
C GLU A 511 -10.58 -17.24 -12.70
N PRO A 512 -9.62 -17.16 -13.63
CA PRO A 512 -8.28 -16.68 -13.33
C PRO A 512 -8.16 -15.16 -13.33
N ALA A 513 -9.23 -14.42 -13.60
CA ALA A 513 -9.17 -12.97 -13.82
C ALA A 513 -8.60 -12.21 -12.62
N GLY A 514 -8.99 -12.57 -11.39
CA GLY A 514 -8.44 -11.97 -10.17
C GLY A 514 -6.95 -12.24 -10.04
N LEU A 515 -6.51 -13.49 -10.23
CA LEU A 515 -5.11 -13.86 -10.12
C LEU A 515 -4.23 -13.19 -11.19
N LEU A 516 -4.76 -13.04 -12.41
CA LEU A 516 -4.09 -12.31 -13.50
C LEU A 516 -3.99 -10.81 -13.21
N GLN A 517 -5.03 -10.20 -12.63
CA GLN A 517 -4.96 -8.79 -12.20
C GLN A 517 -3.88 -8.57 -11.13
N LEU A 518 -3.73 -9.50 -10.18
CA LEU A 518 -2.63 -9.47 -9.22
C LEU A 518 -1.28 -9.64 -9.92
N ALA A 519 -1.16 -10.60 -10.85
CA ALA A 519 0.05 -10.79 -11.63
C ALA A 519 0.49 -9.50 -12.34
N ASP A 520 -0.44 -8.79 -12.97
CA ASP A 520 -0.17 -7.55 -13.68
C ASP A 520 0.10 -6.37 -12.74
N ALA A 521 -0.68 -6.23 -11.66
CA ALA A 521 -0.51 -5.17 -10.67
C ALA A 521 0.87 -5.22 -10.00
N PHE A 522 1.35 -6.42 -9.69
CA PHE A 522 2.67 -6.64 -9.09
C PHE A 522 3.77 -6.84 -10.14
N ARG A 523 3.39 -6.96 -11.42
CA ARG A 523 4.27 -7.34 -12.54
C ARG A 523 5.09 -8.58 -12.17
N ALA A 524 4.42 -9.57 -11.60
CA ALA A 524 5.03 -10.78 -11.11
C ALA A 524 5.68 -11.55 -12.26
N GLU A 525 6.82 -12.16 -11.97
CA GLU A 525 7.54 -13.10 -12.85
C GLU A 525 7.43 -14.53 -12.29
N GLU A 526 7.13 -14.65 -11.00
CA GLU A 526 6.87 -15.90 -10.30
C GLU A 526 5.73 -15.68 -9.30
N ILE A 527 4.78 -16.60 -9.29
CA ILE A 527 3.60 -16.56 -8.43
C ILE A 527 3.50 -17.89 -7.69
N VAL A 528 3.43 -17.78 -6.36
CA VAL A 528 3.01 -18.87 -5.48
C VAL A 528 1.62 -18.51 -4.98
N PHE A 529 0.62 -19.33 -5.28
CA PHE A 529 -0.72 -19.18 -4.70
C PHE A 529 -0.91 -20.22 -3.61
N VAL A 530 -1.14 -19.76 -2.38
CA VAL A 530 -1.50 -20.60 -1.24
C VAL A 530 -3.00 -20.53 -1.03
N GLY A 531 -3.65 -21.68 -1.12
CA GLY A 531 -5.09 -21.84 -0.93
C GLY A 531 -5.41 -23.15 -0.22
N ASP A 532 -6.64 -23.28 0.23
CA ASP A 532 -7.15 -24.46 0.94
C ASP A 532 -8.13 -25.29 0.10
N THR A 533 -8.52 -24.82 -1.09
CA THR A 533 -9.61 -25.40 -1.88
C THR A 533 -9.22 -25.86 -3.29
N VAL A 534 -10.11 -26.67 -3.91
CA VAL A 534 -9.99 -27.07 -5.33
C VAL A 534 -10.05 -25.87 -6.27
N ASP A 535 -10.90 -24.88 -5.98
CA ASP A 535 -11.09 -23.76 -6.90
C ASP A 535 -9.89 -22.82 -6.92
N ASP A 536 -9.11 -22.75 -5.83
CA ASP A 536 -7.81 -22.06 -5.82
C ASP A 536 -6.83 -22.70 -6.79
N ALA A 537 -6.71 -24.04 -6.71
CA ALA A 537 -5.85 -24.81 -7.60
C ALA A 537 -6.28 -24.67 -9.07
N ARG A 538 -7.59 -24.77 -9.34
CA ARG A 538 -8.15 -24.57 -10.69
C ARG A 538 -7.94 -23.15 -11.20
N CYS A 539 -8.10 -22.14 -10.34
CA CYS A 539 -7.81 -20.74 -10.66
C CYS A 539 -6.35 -20.54 -11.10
N LEU A 540 -5.40 -21.09 -10.33
CA LEU A 540 -3.98 -21.04 -10.70
C LEU A 540 -3.72 -21.73 -12.03
N ARG A 541 -4.26 -22.94 -12.26
CA ARG A 541 -4.09 -23.67 -13.54
C ARG A 541 -4.65 -22.89 -14.73
N ALA A 542 -5.84 -22.30 -14.57
CA ALA A 542 -6.44 -21.47 -15.60
C ALA A 542 -5.62 -20.20 -15.88
N ALA A 543 -5.01 -19.61 -14.85
CA ALA A 543 -4.12 -18.46 -15.00
C ALA A 543 -2.82 -18.85 -15.71
N ALA A 544 -2.21 -19.96 -15.31
CA ALA A 544 -1.01 -20.52 -15.90
C ALA A 544 -1.18 -20.84 -17.39
N ALA A 545 -2.33 -21.41 -17.77
CA ALA A 545 -2.66 -21.65 -19.17
C ALA A 545 -2.78 -20.35 -20.01
N ARG A 546 -3.25 -19.25 -19.40
CA ARG A 546 -3.37 -17.94 -20.06
C ARG A 546 -2.05 -17.15 -20.11
N ARG A 547 -1.12 -17.43 -19.20
CA ARG A 547 0.18 -16.75 -19.06
C ARG A 547 1.32 -17.76 -18.82
N PRO A 548 1.65 -18.59 -19.83
CA PRO A 548 2.64 -19.66 -19.69
C PRO A 548 4.08 -19.14 -19.51
N GLU A 549 4.32 -17.85 -19.72
CA GLU A 549 5.63 -17.21 -19.53
C GLU A 549 5.97 -16.89 -18.07
N LEU A 550 5.01 -16.96 -17.15
CA LEU A 550 5.23 -16.78 -15.71
C LEU A 550 5.50 -18.13 -15.04
N ALA A 551 6.30 -18.13 -13.96
CA ALA A 551 6.44 -19.30 -13.11
C ALA A 551 5.27 -19.38 -12.13
N TRP A 552 4.54 -20.49 -12.13
CA TRP A 552 3.36 -20.69 -11.27
C TRP A 552 3.58 -21.88 -10.33
N ARG A 553 3.17 -21.74 -9.07
CA ARG A 553 3.21 -22.81 -8.08
C ARG A 553 1.99 -22.74 -7.18
N PHE A 554 1.28 -23.85 -7.02
CA PHE A 554 0.20 -23.93 -6.04
C PHE A 554 0.69 -24.62 -4.76
N VAL A 555 0.18 -24.15 -3.63
CA VAL A 555 0.45 -24.75 -2.32
C VAL A 555 -0.87 -24.94 -1.59
N GLY A 556 -1.22 -26.20 -1.36
CA GLY A 556 -2.40 -26.57 -0.59
C GLY A 556 -2.12 -26.55 0.92
N VAL A 557 -2.96 -25.84 1.67
CA VAL A 557 -3.02 -25.88 3.15
C VAL A 557 -4.41 -26.35 3.62
N GLY A 558 -4.60 -26.66 4.90
CA GLY A 558 -5.93 -27.07 5.43
C GLY A 558 -6.19 -28.60 5.46
N PRO A 559 -7.43 -29.08 5.60
CA PRO A 559 -7.75 -30.49 5.87
C PRO A 559 -7.63 -31.44 4.65
N ASP A 560 -7.72 -30.93 3.41
CA ASP A 560 -7.82 -31.75 2.19
C ASP A 560 -6.49 -31.85 1.38
N ARG A 561 -5.33 -31.57 2.01
CA ARG A 561 -3.97 -31.44 1.43
C ARG A 561 -3.61 -32.40 0.30
N GLY A 562 -4.09 -33.65 0.38
CA GLY A 562 -3.73 -34.72 -0.56
C GLY A 562 -4.48 -34.72 -1.89
N ARG A 563 -5.53 -33.90 -2.08
CA ARG A 563 -6.45 -34.02 -3.23
C ARG A 563 -6.16 -33.06 -4.39
N PHE A 564 -5.26 -32.09 -4.22
CA PHE A 564 -5.17 -30.94 -5.13
C PHE A 564 -3.95 -30.94 -6.06
N CYS A 565 -3.09 -31.97 -6.07
CA CYS A 565 -1.74 -31.88 -6.66
C CYS A 565 -1.57 -32.54 -8.04
N GLU A 566 -0.92 -31.81 -8.96
CA GLU A 566 -0.15 -32.32 -10.13
C GLU A 566 1.36 -32.09 -9.89
N ALA A 567 2.22 -32.52 -10.83
CA ALA A 567 3.67 -32.33 -10.72
C ALA A 567 4.05 -30.83 -10.71
N GLY A 568 4.64 -30.34 -9.61
CA GLY A 568 4.99 -28.92 -9.40
C GLY A 568 4.25 -28.27 -8.22
N ASP A 569 3.25 -28.94 -7.65
CA ASP A 569 2.48 -28.45 -6.49
C ASP A 569 3.14 -28.86 -5.17
N GLY A 570 3.18 -27.95 -4.19
CA GLY A 570 3.69 -28.20 -2.83
C GLY A 570 2.58 -28.55 -1.84
N GLN A 571 2.88 -29.35 -0.81
CA GLN A 571 1.96 -29.63 0.30
C GLN A 571 2.56 -29.16 1.62
N SER A 572 1.76 -28.50 2.45
CA SER A 572 2.16 -28.06 3.78
C SER A 572 1.07 -28.28 4.83
N THR A 573 1.48 -28.47 6.09
CA THR A 573 0.53 -28.68 7.18
C THR A 573 -0.13 -27.38 7.62
N THR A 574 0.64 -26.31 7.68
CA THR A 574 0.16 -24.96 7.93
C THR A 574 0.87 -24.00 7.00
N LEU A 575 0.40 -22.75 6.93
CA LEU A 575 1.15 -21.69 6.25
C LEU A 575 2.54 -21.52 6.89
N LEU A 576 2.66 -21.60 8.21
CA LEU A 576 3.93 -21.48 8.94
C LEU A 576 4.95 -22.55 8.56
N ASP A 577 4.52 -23.79 8.30
CA ASP A 577 5.42 -24.85 7.85
C ASP A 577 5.94 -24.60 6.43
N PHE A 578 5.18 -23.85 5.62
CA PHE A 578 5.52 -23.55 4.23
C PHE A 578 6.49 -22.37 4.08
N LEU A 579 6.35 -21.32 4.89
CA LEU A 579 7.15 -20.09 4.72
C LEU A 579 8.67 -20.35 4.67
N PRO A 580 9.27 -21.23 5.49
CA PRO A 580 10.69 -21.56 5.42
C PRO A 580 11.11 -22.31 4.14
N MET A 581 10.16 -22.92 3.43
CA MET A 581 10.40 -23.70 2.22
C MET A 581 10.34 -22.86 0.94
N LEU A 582 9.74 -21.66 0.98
CA LEU A 582 9.55 -20.77 -0.19
C LEU A 582 10.85 -20.47 -0.96
N ASN A 583 11.97 -20.37 -0.26
CA ASN A 583 13.27 -19.99 -0.80
C ASN A 583 14.23 -21.18 -0.98
N GLN A 584 13.77 -22.42 -0.74
CA GLN A 584 14.55 -23.61 -1.01
C GLN A 584 14.36 -23.99 -2.49
N GLU A 585 15.42 -24.40 -3.19
CA GLU A 585 15.27 -24.94 -4.54
C GLU A 585 14.39 -26.20 -4.49
N PRO A 586 13.51 -26.43 -5.47
CA PRO A 586 12.71 -27.64 -5.52
C PRO A 586 13.64 -28.85 -5.52
N SER A 587 13.49 -29.72 -4.52
CA SER A 587 14.21 -30.99 -4.40
C SER A 587 13.79 -32.00 -5.46
#